data_AF-A0AAN7MWM4-F1
#
_entry.id   AF-A0AAN7MWM4-F1
#
_cell.length_a   1.000
_cell.length_b   1.000
_cell.length_c   1.000
_cell.angle_alpha   90.00
_cell.angle_beta   90.00
_cell.angle_gamma   90.00
#
_symmetry.space_group_name_H-M   'P 1'
#
loop_
_entity.id
_entity.type
_entity.pdbx_description
1 polymer ?
#
loop_
_entity_poly.entity_id
_entity_poly.type
_entity_poly.pdbx_seq_one_letter_code
_entity_poly.pdbx_strand_id
1 'polypeptide(L)'
;MHLVDMLEKPNWMIRIKSLQQSASSVKELVNEKIVAGRHLEAFSIQLVILAIWKQGLHICHAQAASDMEGSPSCGTSRLKRSSHKNGDHNSVECSSAVGNMRPEDVSHQIEGEFLQEVERAEQFAKSIEHGNIEMPDAMEMIFQSALALGRRGGVDELMGDSETALSLYSKAVHLLVFLLVEAHSLILNPPFSLTNSDRYRLRNYVEILNSRQVQLRLILKSDDQQCPT
;
A
#
# COMPACT_ATOMS: atom_id res chain seq x y z
N MET A 1 -9.21 1.61 -26.80
CA MET A 1 -7.89 1.21 -27.34
C MET A 1 -6.84 1.99 -26.57
N HIS A 2 -6.23 1.40 -25.53
CA HIS A 2 -4.96 1.84 -24.93
C HIS A 2 -4.38 0.68 -24.10
N LEU A 3 -4.22 -0.48 -24.74
CA LEU A 3 -3.48 -1.62 -24.20
C LEU A 3 -1.95 -1.45 -24.37
N VAL A 4 -1.53 -0.33 -24.97
CA VAL A 4 -0.14 -0.08 -25.37
C VAL A 4 0.64 0.72 -24.32
N ASP A 5 -0.01 1.49 -23.45
CA ASP A 5 0.66 2.29 -22.40
C ASP A 5 0.88 1.54 -21.07
N MET A 6 0.35 0.33 -20.92
CA MET A 6 0.59 -0.50 -19.72
C MET A 6 1.88 -1.32 -19.82
N LEU A 7 2.61 -1.26 -20.94
CA LEU A 7 3.75 -2.13 -21.22
C LEU A 7 5.13 -1.50 -20.94
N GLU A 8 5.22 -0.18 -20.69
CA GLU A 8 6.52 0.49 -20.47
C GLU A 8 6.89 0.74 -19.01
N LYS A 9 5.96 0.50 -18.06
CA LYS A 9 6.31 0.58 -16.65
C LYS A 9 6.91 -0.75 -16.21
N PRO A 10 8.14 -0.77 -15.65
CA PRO A 10 8.69 -2.00 -15.10
C PRO A 10 7.70 -2.63 -14.13
N ASN A 11 7.35 -3.91 -14.32
CA ASN A 11 6.38 -4.62 -13.48
C ASN A 11 6.70 -4.49 -11.98
N TRP A 12 7.98 -4.32 -11.63
CA TRP A 12 8.42 -4.08 -10.26
C TRP A 12 7.94 -2.74 -9.70
N MET A 13 7.87 -1.66 -10.49
CA MET A 13 7.37 -0.36 -10.03
C MET A 13 5.88 -0.39 -9.70
N ILE A 14 5.07 -1.18 -10.44
CA ILE A 14 3.65 -1.38 -10.11
C ILE A 14 3.53 -2.08 -8.75
N ARG A 15 4.35 -3.11 -8.54
CA ARG A 15 4.37 -3.84 -7.28
C ARG A 15 4.87 -2.99 -6.10
N ILE A 16 5.88 -2.15 -6.28
CA ILE A 16 6.33 -1.19 -5.24
C ILE A 16 5.19 -0.24 -4.85
N LYS A 17 4.44 0.28 -5.83
CA LYS A 17 3.27 1.13 -5.53
C LYS A 17 2.20 0.39 -4.73
N SER A 18 1.94 -0.87 -5.09
CA SER A 18 1.00 -1.74 -4.35
C SER A 18 1.45 -1.97 -2.89
N LEU A 19 2.75 -2.21 -2.67
CA LEU A 19 3.34 -2.33 -1.33
C LEU A 19 3.25 -1.02 -0.55
N GLN A 20 3.53 0.13 -1.16
CA GLN A 20 3.39 1.45 -0.53
C GLN A 20 1.94 1.72 -0.09
N GLN A 21 0.97 1.43 -0.95
CA GLN A 21 -0.46 1.55 -0.63
C GLN A 21 -0.87 0.62 0.51
N SER A 22 -0.35 -0.60 0.50
CA SER A 22 -0.57 -1.57 1.58
C SER A 22 0.02 -1.08 2.90
N ALA A 23 1.28 -0.61 2.90
CA ALA A 23 1.92 -0.04 4.09
C ALA A 23 1.12 1.14 4.66
N SER A 24 0.68 2.06 3.81
CA SER A 24 -0.16 3.20 4.22
C SER A 24 -1.46 2.74 4.88
N SER A 25 -2.17 1.78 4.25
CA SER A 25 -3.45 1.27 4.77
C SER A 25 -3.29 0.52 6.09
N VAL A 26 -2.22 -0.28 6.22
CA VAL A 26 -1.91 -1.01 7.45
C VAL A 26 -1.42 -0.06 8.56
N LYS A 27 -0.72 1.02 8.22
CA LYS A 27 -0.25 2.06 9.17
C LYS A 27 -1.41 2.80 9.84
N GLU A 28 -2.51 3.04 9.13
CA GLU A 28 -3.73 3.57 9.74
C GLU A 28 -4.23 2.65 10.85
N LEU A 29 -4.22 1.33 10.62
CA LEU A 29 -4.65 0.35 11.62
C LEU A 29 -3.73 0.34 12.85
N VAL A 30 -2.40 0.47 12.66
CA VAL A 30 -1.47 0.64 13.80
C VAL A 30 -1.86 1.83 14.65
N ASN A 31 -2.16 2.98 14.03
CA ASN A 31 -2.56 4.18 14.76
C ASN A 31 -3.88 3.98 15.53
N GLU A 32 -4.86 3.29 14.94
CA GLU A 32 -6.11 2.94 15.64
C GLU A 32 -5.83 2.07 16.89
N LYS A 33 -4.92 1.10 16.79
CA LYS A 33 -4.53 0.25 17.94
C LYS A 33 -3.81 1.03 19.02
N ILE A 34 -2.94 1.98 18.66
CA ILE A 34 -2.27 2.88 19.61
C ILE A 34 -3.32 3.71 20.36
N VAL A 35 -4.24 4.35 19.64
CA VAL A 35 -5.30 5.18 20.24
C VAL A 35 -6.19 4.37 21.18
N ALA A 36 -6.43 3.09 20.87
CA ALA A 36 -7.16 2.16 21.71
C ALA A 36 -6.34 1.60 22.90
N GLY A 37 -5.09 2.02 23.10
CA GLY A 37 -4.20 1.54 24.16
C GLY A 37 -3.70 0.10 23.97
N ARG A 38 -3.89 -0.48 22.77
CA ARG A 38 -3.54 -1.88 22.48
C ARG A 38 -2.15 -1.97 21.86
N HIS A 39 -1.14 -1.63 22.66
CA HIS A 39 0.24 -1.50 22.17
C HIS A 39 0.83 -2.80 21.61
N LEU A 40 0.49 -3.96 22.17
CA LEU A 40 0.97 -5.25 21.65
C LEU A 40 0.34 -5.60 20.29
N GLU A 41 -0.97 -5.33 20.12
CA GLU A 41 -1.63 -5.47 18.81
C GLU A 41 -0.99 -4.52 17.79
N ALA A 42 -0.80 -3.24 18.16
CA ALA A 42 -0.15 -2.24 17.33
C ALA A 42 1.25 -2.68 16.91
N PHE A 43 2.03 -3.23 17.84
CA PHE A 43 3.38 -3.73 17.57
C PHE A 43 3.38 -4.92 16.61
N SER A 44 2.51 -5.91 16.81
CA SER A 44 2.44 -7.06 15.88
C SER A 44 2.11 -6.63 14.44
N ILE A 45 1.23 -5.62 14.27
CA ILE A 45 0.90 -5.05 12.95
C ILE A 45 2.05 -4.20 12.41
N GLN A 46 2.77 -3.47 13.27
CA GLN A 46 3.99 -2.73 12.91
C GLN A 46 5.06 -3.66 12.30
N LEU A 47 5.19 -4.89 12.80
CA LEU A 47 6.09 -5.89 12.21
C LEU A 47 5.66 -6.30 10.79
N VAL A 48 4.36 -6.27 10.47
CA VAL A 48 3.87 -6.49 9.10
C VAL A 48 4.28 -5.33 8.18
N ILE A 49 4.21 -4.08 8.64
CA ILE A 49 4.68 -2.91 7.88
C ILE A 49 6.18 -3.05 7.56
N LEU A 50 6.98 -3.47 8.55
CA LEU A 50 8.39 -3.78 8.33
C LEU A 50 8.60 -4.88 7.28
N ALA A 51 7.79 -5.92 7.30
CA ALA A 51 7.86 -6.98 6.30
C ALA A 51 7.51 -6.47 4.89
N ILE A 52 6.54 -5.56 4.76
CA ILE A 52 6.18 -4.90 3.50
C ILE A 52 7.37 -4.10 2.95
N TRP A 53 7.99 -3.25 3.77
CA TRP A 53 9.13 -2.43 3.34
C TRP A 53 10.37 -3.27 3.03
N LYS A 54 10.63 -4.32 3.83
CA LYS A 54 11.68 -5.29 3.55
C LYS A 54 11.48 -5.97 2.19
N GLN A 55 10.23 -6.32 1.85
CA GLN A 55 9.91 -6.89 0.55
C GLN A 55 10.11 -5.87 -0.58
N GLY A 56 9.78 -4.60 -0.34
CA GLY A 56 10.08 -3.50 -1.27
C GLY A 56 11.57 -3.36 -1.56
N LEU A 57 12.41 -3.33 -0.51
CA LEU A 57 13.87 -3.30 -0.64
C LEU A 57 14.41 -4.49 -1.43
N HIS A 58 13.92 -5.70 -1.14
CA HIS A 58 14.32 -6.89 -1.86
C HIS A 58 14.04 -6.79 -3.37
N ILE A 59 12.87 -6.25 -3.75
CA ILE A 59 12.52 -6.02 -5.16
C ILE A 59 13.46 -4.99 -5.81
N CYS A 60 13.72 -3.86 -5.14
CA CYS A 60 14.63 -2.82 -5.66
C CYS A 60 16.04 -3.35 -5.87
N HIS A 61 16.58 -4.11 -4.90
CA HIS A 61 17.92 -4.68 -5.00
C HIS A 61 18.03 -5.75 -6.10
N ALA A 62 17.02 -6.61 -6.23
CA ALA A 62 16.98 -7.63 -7.29
C ALA A 62 16.96 -7.00 -8.69
N GLN A 63 16.24 -5.88 -8.86
CA GLN A 63 16.24 -5.15 -10.12
C GLN A 63 17.59 -4.49 -10.40
N ALA A 64 18.19 -3.83 -9.42
CA ALA A 64 19.51 -3.20 -9.58
C ALA A 64 20.58 -4.23 -10.00
N ALA A 65 20.54 -5.44 -9.42
CA ALA A 65 21.42 -6.54 -9.83
C ALA A 65 21.17 -6.99 -11.29
N SER A 66 19.90 -7.08 -11.70
CA SER A 66 19.51 -7.48 -13.06
C SER A 66 19.93 -6.45 -14.12
N ASP A 67 19.86 -5.16 -13.80
CA ASP A 67 20.28 -4.07 -14.71
C ASP A 67 21.81 -4.07 -14.92
N MET A 68 22.57 -4.51 -13.92
CA MET A 68 24.03 -4.67 -14.01
C MET A 68 24.44 -5.88 -14.86
N GLU A 69 23.69 -6.99 -14.82
CA GLU A 69 23.96 -8.21 -15.60
C GLU A 69 23.45 -8.14 -17.05
N GLY A 70 22.45 -7.29 -17.34
CA GLY A 70 21.83 -7.16 -18.66
C GLY A 70 22.54 -6.25 -19.67
N SER A 71 23.64 -5.58 -19.29
CA SER A 71 24.38 -4.72 -20.22
C SER A 71 25.38 -5.53 -21.05
N PRO A 72 25.24 -5.66 -22.38
CA PRO A 72 26.34 -6.14 -23.19
C PRO A 72 27.46 -5.11 -23.08
N SER A 73 28.60 -5.54 -22.54
CA SER A 73 29.88 -4.84 -22.52
C SER A 73 30.05 -3.94 -23.75
N CYS A 74 29.76 -2.64 -23.60
CA CYS A 74 30.03 -1.68 -24.65
C CYS A 74 31.50 -1.29 -24.51
N GLY A 75 32.34 -1.94 -25.31
CA GLY A 75 33.75 -1.61 -25.45
C GLY A 75 33.93 -0.12 -25.75
N THR A 76 34.79 0.51 -24.95
CA THR A 76 35.63 1.66 -25.27
C THR A 76 35.35 2.38 -26.61
N SER A 77 34.73 3.56 -26.57
CA SER A 77 35.02 4.63 -27.55
C SER A 77 34.63 6.02 -27.05
N ARG A 78 35.65 6.71 -26.54
CA ARG A 78 35.96 8.15 -26.66
C ARG A 78 34.79 9.15 -26.73
N LEU A 79 34.68 9.94 -25.65
CA LEU A 79 34.69 11.41 -25.63
C LEU A 79 34.32 12.11 -26.95
N LYS A 80 33.14 12.74 -27.00
CA LYS A 80 32.99 14.02 -27.70
C LYS A 80 31.95 14.91 -27.02
N ARG A 81 32.46 16.07 -26.62
CA ARG A 81 31.82 17.25 -26.03
C ARG A 81 31.05 18.02 -27.10
N SER A 82 29.83 18.47 -26.80
CA SER A 82 29.27 19.71 -27.35
C SER A 82 28.09 20.24 -26.53
N SER A 83 28.21 21.51 -26.14
CA SER A 83 27.26 22.36 -25.42
C SER A 83 26.02 22.74 -26.27
N HIS A 84 24.89 23.08 -25.63
CA HIS A 84 24.21 24.39 -25.76
C HIS A 84 22.83 24.50 -25.07
N LYS A 85 22.75 25.48 -24.15
CA LYS A 85 21.72 26.51 -23.82
C LYS A 85 20.19 26.22 -23.81
N ASN A 86 19.65 26.54 -22.62
CA ASN A 86 18.50 27.40 -22.27
C ASN A 86 17.08 27.08 -22.76
N GLY A 87 16.16 26.93 -21.80
CA GLY A 87 14.72 27.08 -21.98
C GLY A 87 14.03 27.26 -20.62
N ASP A 88 13.53 28.46 -20.38
CA ASP A 88 12.81 28.94 -19.20
C ASP A 88 11.30 28.73 -19.41
N HIS A 89 10.58 28.09 -18.48
CA HIS A 89 9.13 28.29 -18.34
C HIS A 89 8.59 27.84 -16.97
N ASN A 90 8.05 28.81 -16.22
CA ASN A 90 7.21 28.62 -15.04
C ASN A 90 5.92 27.85 -15.39
N SER A 91 5.53 26.86 -14.59
CA SER A 91 4.12 26.47 -14.43
C SER A 91 3.89 25.61 -13.18
N VAL A 92 3.19 26.20 -12.22
CA VAL A 92 2.15 25.64 -11.34
C VAL A 92 2.42 24.30 -10.63
N GLU A 93 2.66 24.38 -9.32
CA GLU A 93 2.46 23.31 -8.36
C GLU A 93 1.03 22.75 -8.43
N CYS A 94 0.89 21.46 -8.75
CA CYS A 94 -0.25 20.65 -8.32
C CYS A 94 0.09 19.15 -8.38
N SER A 95 -0.15 18.47 -7.26
CA SER A 95 0.13 17.06 -6.93
C SER A 95 0.06 16.05 -8.09
N SER A 96 1.22 15.55 -8.52
CA SER A 96 1.36 14.25 -9.24
C SER A 96 2.81 13.72 -9.30
N ALA A 97 3.63 14.00 -8.27
CA ALA A 97 5.08 13.72 -8.30
C ALA A 97 5.49 12.22 -8.38
N VAL A 98 4.55 11.27 -8.28
CA VAL A 98 4.84 9.83 -8.27
C VAL A 98 4.77 9.19 -9.68
N GLY A 99 4.53 10.01 -10.72
CA GLY A 99 4.50 9.56 -12.11
C GLY A 99 5.87 9.33 -12.73
N ASN A 100 6.87 10.14 -12.34
CA ASN A 100 8.16 10.27 -13.04
C ASN A 100 9.41 10.07 -12.16
N MET A 101 9.28 9.41 -10.99
CA MET A 101 10.46 9.13 -10.16
C MET A 101 11.40 8.12 -10.84
N ARG A 102 12.70 8.45 -10.84
CA ARG A 102 13.74 7.58 -11.35
C ARG A 102 13.82 6.32 -10.46
N PRO A 103 14.13 5.13 -10.99
CA PRO A 103 14.27 3.90 -10.18
C PRO A 103 15.13 4.06 -8.91
N GLU A 104 16.22 4.81 -9.00
CA GLU A 104 17.15 5.07 -7.90
C GLU A 104 16.50 5.92 -6.80
N ASP A 105 15.67 6.91 -7.16
CA ASP A 105 14.96 7.76 -6.21
C ASP A 105 13.93 6.94 -5.40
N VAL A 106 13.27 5.98 -6.06
CA VAL A 106 12.34 5.05 -5.42
C VAL A 106 13.07 4.17 -4.41
N SER A 107 14.25 3.63 -4.76
CA SER A 107 15.02 2.77 -3.84
C SER A 107 15.41 3.51 -2.56
N HIS A 108 15.92 4.74 -2.68
CA HIS A 108 16.27 5.56 -1.52
C HIS A 108 15.04 5.93 -0.67
N GLN A 109 13.90 6.19 -1.30
CA GLN A 109 12.65 6.42 -0.59
C GLN A 109 12.23 5.20 0.25
N ILE A 110 12.26 4.00 -0.35
CA ILE A 110 11.90 2.75 0.34
C ILE A 110 12.86 2.47 1.50
N GLU A 111 14.15 2.74 1.32
CA GLU A 111 15.16 2.59 2.39
C GLU A 111 14.89 3.54 3.57
N GLY A 112 14.57 4.81 3.28
CA GLY A 112 14.20 5.78 4.32
C GLY A 112 12.96 5.35 5.11
N GLU A 113 11.91 4.92 4.42
CA GLU A 113 10.69 4.40 5.06
C GLU A 113 10.98 3.15 5.90
N PHE A 114 11.79 2.22 5.39
CA PHE A 114 12.19 1.03 6.14
C PHE A 114 12.89 1.39 7.45
N LEU A 115 13.89 2.28 7.40
CA LEU A 115 14.63 2.71 8.59
C LEU A 115 13.73 3.42 9.61
N GLN A 116 12.81 4.26 9.14
CA GLN A 116 11.84 4.93 10.02
C GLN A 116 10.94 3.91 10.74
N GLU A 117 10.43 2.90 10.01
CA GLU A 117 9.57 1.88 10.61
C GLU A 117 10.35 0.91 11.52
N VAL A 118 11.67 0.74 11.32
CA VAL A 118 12.55 0.01 12.25
C VAL A 118 12.66 0.76 13.56
N GLU A 119 12.97 2.06 13.52
CA GLU A 119 13.04 2.88 14.72
C GLU A 119 11.70 2.84 15.49
N ARG A 120 10.59 2.93 14.77
CA ARG A 120 9.25 2.84 15.36
C ARG A 120 9.01 1.49 16.04
N ALA A 121 9.39 0.38 15.41
CA ALA A 121 9.28 -0.95 16.01
C ALA A 121 10.18 -1.12 17.24
N GLU A 122 11.38 -0.54 17.25
CA GLU A 122 12.25 -0.52 18.43
C GLU A 122 11.63 0.26 19.59
N GLN A 123 10.96 1.38 19.31
CA GLN A 123 10.22 2.14 20.31
C GLN A 123 9.10 1.30 20.93
N PHE A 124 8.34 0.57 20.11
CA PHE A 124 7.33 -0.38 20.61
C PHE A 124 7.96 -1.48 21.47
N ALA A 125 9.05 -2.09 21.01
CA ALA A 125 9.72 -3.16 21.74
C ALA A 125 10.19 -2.73 23.14
N LYS A 126 10.65 -1.47 23.29
CA LYS A 126 11.03 -0.91 24.60
C LYS A 126 9.86 -0.80 25.58
N SER A 127 8.66 -0.56 25.06
CA SER A 127 7.44 -0.37 25.85
C SER A 127 6.73 -1.68 26.23
N ILE A 128 7.09 -2.79 25.58
CA ILE A 128 6.47 -4.09 25.82
C ILE A 128 7.18 -4.74 27.02
N GLU A 129 6.39 -5.02 28.06
CA GLU A 129 6.88 -5.77 29.21
C GLU A 129 7.35 -7.16 28.79
N HIS A 130 8.50 -7.58 29.32
CA HIS A 130 9.10 -8.88 29.02
C HIS A 130 8.39 -9.99 29.83
N GLY A 131 7.10 -10.18 29.58
CA GLY A 131 6.26 -11.22 30.16
C GLY A 131 6.00 -12.37 29.18
N ASN A 132 5.40 -13.45 29.68
CA ASN A 132 4.92 -14.58 28.86
C ASN A 132 3.61 -14.22 28.12
N ILE A 133 3.62 -13.10 27.40
CA ILE A 133 2.46 -12.63 26.64
C ILE A 133 2.63 -13.12 25.20
N GLU A 134 1.68 -13.92 24.73
CA GLU A 134 1.66 -14.41 23.37
C GLU A 134 1.41 -13.25 22.38
N MET A 135 2.19 -13.22 21.30
CA MET A 135 2.04 -12.18 20.27
C MET A 135 0.75 -12.41 19.48
N PRO A 136 -0.13 -11.40 19.33
CA PRO A 136 -1.33 -11.51 18.51
C PRO A 136 -1.01 -11.82 17.04
N ASP A 137 -1.89 -12.57 16.37
CA ASP A 137 -1.80 -12.79 14.93
C ASP A 137 -2.18 -11.52 14.17
N ALA A 138 -1.16 -10.83 13.66
CA ALA A 138 -1.33 -9.58 12.93
C ALA A 138 -2.14 -9.73 11.63
N MET A 139 -2.02 -10.86 10.93
CA MET A 139 -2.72 -11.09 9.66
C MET A 139 -4.21 -11.31 9.91
N GLU A 140 -4.55 -12.09 10.94
CA GLU A 140 -5.93 -12.24 11.39
C GLU A 140 -6.52 -10.92 11.87
N MET A 141 -5.76 -10.10 12.60
CA MET A 141 -6.23 -8.77 13.01
C MET A 141 -6.48 -7.82 11.85
N ILE A 142 -5.65 -7.86 10.80
CA ILE A 142 -5.88 -7.08 9.58
C ILE A 142 -7.18 -7.55 8.91
N PHE A 143 -7.41 -8.86 8.82
CA PHE A 143 -8.63 -9.43 8.26
C PHE A 143 -9.88 -9.00 9.05
N GLN A 144 -9.86 -9.16 10.38
CA GLN A 144 -10.98 -8.79 11.24
C GLN A 144 -11.27 -7.28 11.20
N SER A 145 -10.23 -6.45 11.15
CA SER A 145 -10.35 -5.00 10.99
C SER A 145 -11.01 -4.64 9.67
N ALA A 146 -10.63 -5.29 8.57
CA ALA A 146 -11.26 -5.08 7.27
C ALA A 146 -12.77 -5.40 7.30
N LEU A 147 -13.15 -6.52 7.91
CA LEU A 147 -14.56 -6.87 8.07
C LEU A 147 -15.32 -5.90 8.98
N ALA A 148 -14.69 -5.43 10.06
CA ALA A 148 -15.29 -4.46 10.96
C ALA A 148 -15.54 -3.11 10.27
N LEU A 149 -14.58 -2.65 9.46
CA LEU A 149 -14.73 -1.46 8.62
C LEU A 149 -15.86 -1.60 7.62
N GLY A 150 -15.95 -2.75 6.92
CA GLY A 150 -17.04 -3.02 5.99
C GLY A 150 -18.42 -3.02 6.67
N ARG A 151 -18.54 -3.65 7.85
CA ARG A 151 -19.80 -3.62 8.62
C ARG A 151 -20.16 -2.22 9.11
N ARG A 152 -19.19 -1.47 9.64
CA ARG A 152 -19.41 -0.09 10.09
C ARG A 152 -19.83 0.81 8.91
N GLY A 153 -19.20 0.66 7.74
CA GLY A 153 -19.62 1.35 6.53
C GLY A 153 -21.07 1.06 6.15
N GLY A 154 -21.53 -0.19 6.30
CA GLY A 154 -22.94 -0.53 6.10
C GLY A 154 -23.90 0.10 7.11
N VAL A 155 -23.46 0.28 8.36
CA VAL A 155 -24.23 1.01 9.37
C VAL A 155 -24.32 2.48 9.01
N ASP A 156 -23.20 3.12 8.67
CA ASP A 156 -23.16 4.55 8.33
C ASP A 156 -23.96 4.83 7.06
N GLU A 157 -23.91 3.93 6.08
CA GLU A 157 -24.74 4.01 4.87
C GLU A 157 -26.23 3.97 5.19
N LEU A 158 -26.66 3.06 6.08
CA LEU A 158 -28.05 2.96 6.52
C LEU A 158 -28.50 4.20 7.29
N MET A 159 -27.57 4.85 8.01
CA MET A 159 -27.82 6.10 8.73
C MET A 159 -27.77 7.35 7.83
N GLY A 160 -27.50 7.18 6.53
CA GLY A 160 -27.43 8.26 5.54
C GLY A 160 -26.06 8.94 5.43
N ASP A 161 -25.07 8.53 6.23
CA ASP A 161 -23.70 9.04 6.13
C ASP A 161 -22.93 8.28 5.04
N SER A 162 -23.24 8.65 3.80
CA SER A 162 -22.69 8.02 2.60
C SER A 162 -21.19 8.29 2.41
N GLU A 163 -20.70 9.45 2.85
CA GLU A 163 -19.28 9.82 2.72
C GLU A 163 -18.41 8.98 3.65
N THR A 164 -18.81 8.87 4.93
CA THR A 164 -18.12 8.01 5.89
C THR A 164 -18.20 6.55 5.45
N ALA A 165 -19.36 6.08 4.98
CA ALA A 165 -19.52 4.74 4.46
C ALA A 165 -18.55 4.43 3.30
N LEU A 166 -18.44 5.33 2.32
CA LEU A 166 -17.48 5.19 1.21
C LEU A 166 -16.04 5.10 1.69
N SER A 167 -15.65 5.94 2.65
CA SER A 167 -14.32 5.92 3.25
C SER A 167 -14.03 4.58 3.92
N LEU A 168 -14.98 4.07 4.71
CA LEU A 168 -14.84 2.79 5.41
C LEU A 168 -14.79 1.59 4.47
N TYR A 169 -15.62 1.57 3.43
CA TYR A 169 -15.56 0.53 2.39
C TYR A 169 -14.22 0.56 1.65
N SER A 170 -13.70 1.75 1.32
CA SER A 170 -12.40 1.91 0.68
C SER A 170 -11.28 1.33 1.55
N LYS A 171 -11.24 1.68 2.83
CA LYS A 171 -10.27 1.11 3.79
C LYS A 171 -10.39 -0.41 3.91
N ALA A 172 -11.61 -0.94 4.01
CA ALA A 172 -11.85 -2.38 4.06
C ALA A 172 -11.31 -3.09 2.81
N VAL A 173 -11.57 -2.54 1.62
CA VAL A 173 -11.06 -3.08 0.36
C VAL A 173 -9.53 -3.08 0.32
N HIS A 174 -8.87 -2.00 0.72
CA HIS A 174 -7.40 -1.95 0.72
C HIS A 174 -6.78 -3.04 1.61
N LEU A 175 -7.32 -3.27 2.81
CA LEU A 175 -6.84 -4.33 3.70
C LEU A 175 -7.09 -5.74 3.13
N LEU A 176 -8.27 -5.98 2.53
CA LEU A 176 -8.58 -7.27 1.90
C LEU A 176 -7.70 -7.55 0.68
N VAL A 177 -7.43 -6.52 -0.14
CA VAL A 177 -6.55 -6.61 -1.31
C VAL A 177 -5.11 -6.88 -0.86
N PHE A 178 -4.63 -6.22 0.20
CA PHE A 178 -3.33 -6.51 0.79
C PHE A 178 -3.18 -8.00 1.16
N LEU A 179 -4.17 -8.55 1.88
CA LEU A 179 -4.19 -9.98 2.27
C LEU A 179 -4.23 -10.92 1.06
N LEU A 180 -4.90 -10.52 -0.02
CA LEU A 180 -5.06 -11.34 -1.21
C LEU A 180 -3.85 -11.31 -2.15
N VAL A 181 -3.15 -10.17 -2.23
CA VAL A 181 -2.14 -9.90 -3.27
C VAL A 181 -0.72 -9.87 -2.72
N GLU A 182 -0.46 -9.07 -1.68
CA GLU A 182 0.91 -8.81 -1.24
C GLU A 182 1.35 -9.71 -0.08
N ALA A 183 0.42 -10.10 0.78
CA ALA A 183 0.68 -10.84 2.01
C ALA A 183 1.48 -12.14 1.81
N HIS A 184 1.18 -12.94 0.77
CA HIS A 184 1.90 -14.19 0.48
C HIS A 184 3.35 -13.97 0.08
N SER A 185 3.69 -12.75 -0.35
CA SER A 185 5.04 -12.42 -0.76
C SER A 185 5.91 -11.87 0.36
N LEU A 186 5.32 -11.65 1.53
CA LEU A 186 6.05 -11.21 2.71
C LEU A 186 6.82 -12.37 3.33
N ILE A 187 8.06 -12.10 3.72
CA ILE A 187 8.92 -13.08 4.42
C ILE A 187 8.52 -13.07 5.89
N LEU A 188 7.45 -13.78 6.23
CA LEU A 188 6.93 -13.96 7.58
C LEU A 188 7.31 -15.34 8.14
N ASN A 189 7.37 -15.46 9.47
CA ASN A 189 7.59 -16.73 10.15
C ASN A 189 6.51 -16.91 11.25
N PRO A 190 5.53 -17.83 11.06
CA PRO A 190 5.37 -18.71 9.90
C PRO A 190 4.96 -17.94 8.61
N PRO A 191 5.20 -18.51 7.42
CA PRO A 191 4.77 -17.89 6.16
C PRO A 191 3.24 -17.76 6.09
N PHE A 192 2.76 -16.64 5.56
CA PHE A 192 1.34 -16.44 5.33
C PHE A 192 0.85 -17.29 4.15
N SER A 193 -0.21 -18.05 4.36
CA SER A 193 -0.82 -18.86 3.32
C SER A 193 -2.34 -18.79 3.41
N LEU A 194 -2.99 -18.76 2.24
CA LEU A 194 -4.44 -18.83 2.15
C LEU A 194 -4.83 -20.12 1.42
N THR A 195 -5.94 -20.73 1.85
CA THR A 195 -6.56 -21.81 1.08
C THR A 195 -7.22 -21.25 -0.18
N ASN A 196 -7.56 -22.12 -1.14
CA ASN A 196 -8.36 -21.69 -2.30
C ASN A 196 -9.73 -21.12 -1.88
N SER A 197 -10.33 -21.69 -0.84
CA SER A 197 -11.60 -21.22 -0.30
C SER A 197 -11.46 -19.81 0.27
N ASP A 198 -10.42 -19.54 1.04
CA ASP A 198 -10.19 -18.22 1.62
C ASP A 198 -9.90 -17.18 0.54
N ARG A 199 -9.09 -17.52 -0.47
CA ARG A 199 -8.87 -16.64 -1.63
C ARG A 199 -10.17 -16.28 -2.34
N TYR A 200 -11.03 -17.27 -2.56
CA TYR A 200 -12.34 -17.03 -3.18
C TYR A 200 -13.22 -16.13 -2.32
N ARG A 201 -13.26 -16.37 -1.00
CA ARG A 201 -14.02 -15.55 -0.06
C ARG A 201 -13.54 -14.10 -0.03
N LEU A 202 -12.22 -13.87 0.03
CA LEU A 202 -11.65 -12.52 0.01
C LEU A 202 -11.99 -11.79 -1.30
N ARG A 203 -11.87 -12.45 -2.45
CA ARG A 203 -12.26 -11.88 -3.76
C ARG A 203 -13.72 -11.46 -3.76
N ASN A 204 -14.60 -12.34 -3.29
CA ASN A 204 -16.03 -12.05 -3.24
C ASN A 204 -16.34 -10.85 -2.30
N TYR A 205 -15.69 -10.75 -1.14
CA TYR A 205 -15.85 -9.57 -0.27
C TYR A 205 -15.38 -8.28 -0.95
N VAL A 206 -14.23 -8.30 -1.64
CA VAL A 206 -13.73 -7.15 -2.39
C VAL A 206 -14.71 -6.73 -3.50
N GLU A 207 -15.24 -7.70 -4.25
CA GLU A 207 -16.22 -7.45 -5.31
C GLU A 207 -17.50 -6.81 -4.77
N ILE A 208 -18.09 -7.37 -3.71
CA ILE A 208 -19.31 -6.84 -3.08
C ILE A 208 -19.10 -5.40 -2.60
N LEU A 209 -17.99 -5.13 -1.91
CA LEU A 209 -17.69 -3.79 -1.39
C LEU A 209 -17.44 -2.78 -2.52
N ASN A 210 -16.76 -3.18 -3.60
CA ASN A 210 -16.54 -2.31 -4.76
C ASN A 210 -17.85 -2.01 -5.48
N SER A 211 -18.70 -3.02 -5.71
CA SER A 211 -20.03 -2.81 -6.30
C SER A 211 -20.87 -1.84 -5.47
N ARG A 212 -20.84 -1.98 -4.14
CA ARG A 212 -21.56 -1.07 -3.23
C ARG A 212 -21.04 0.37 -3.31
N GLN A 213 -19.72 0.55 -3.32
CA GLN A 213 -19.11 1.88 -3.47
C GLN A 213 -19.48 2.55 -4.80
N VAL A 214 -19.51 1.80 -5.90
CA VAL A 214 -19.94 2.35 -7.21
C VAL A 214 -21.39 2.81 -7.13
N GLN A 215 -22.28 1.99 -6.59
CA GLN A 215 -23.68 2.34 -6.40
C GLN A 215 -23.85 3.61 -5.55
N LEU A 216 -23.18 3.68 -4.40
CA LEU A 216 -23.29 4.80 -3.48
C LEU A 216 -22.78 6.12 -4.09
N ARG A 217 -21.68 6.07 -4.86
CA ARG A 217 -21.18 7.24 -5.61
C ARG A 217 -22.14 7.73 -6.70
N LEU A 218 -22.91 6.83 -7.31
CA LEU A 218 -23.92 7.22 -8.32
C LEU A 218 -25.11 7.94 -7.68
N ILE A 219 -25.52 7.51 -6.49
CA ILE A 219 -26.59 8.16 -5.72
C ILE A 219 -26.17 9.58 -5.35
N LEU A 220 -24.98 9.75 -4.75
CA LEU A 220 -24.45 11.07 -4.36
C LEU A 220 -24.37 12.05 -5.53
N LYS A 221 -23.89 11.60 -6.70
CA LYS A 221 -23.83 12.44 -7.91
C LYS A 221 -25.20 12.88 -8.42
N SER A 222 -26.24 12.10 -8.15
CA SER A 222 -27.62 12.41 -8.56
C SER A 222 -28.26 13.44 -7.65
N ASP A 223 -27.94 13.40 -6.35
CA ASP A 223 -28.43 14.35 -5.35
C ASP A 223 -27.79 15.74 -5.56
N ASP A 224 -26.50 15.80 -5.91
CA ASP A 224 -25.80 17.06 -6.23
C ASP A 224 -26.36 17.77 -7.48
N GLN A 225 -26.99 17.04 -8.39
CA GLN A 225 -27.58 17.59 -9.63
C GLN A 225 -29.01 18.11 -9.46
N GLN A 226 -29.66 17.89 -8.31
CA GLN A 226 -31.06 18.25 -8.08
C GLN A 226 -31.27 19.61 -7.38
N CYS A 227 -30.23 20.42 -7.17
CA CYS A 227 -30.37 21.81 -6.73
C CYS A 227 -30.06 22.84 -7.83
N PRO A 228 -31.02 23.18 -8.71
CA PRO A 228 -31.10 24.50 -9.32
C PRO A 228 -31.96 25.43 -8.45
N THR A 229 -31.38 26.56 -8.06
CA THR A 229 -32.03 27.74 -7.44
C THR A 229 -33.19 28.28 -8.25
#